data_AF-A0A9F5N3C5-F1
#
_entry.id   AF-A0A9F5N3C5-F1
#
_cell.length_a   1.000
_cell.length_b   1.000
_cell.length_c   1.000
_cell.angle_alpha   90.00
_cell.angle_beta   90.00
_cell.angle_gamma   90.00
#
_symmetry.space_group_name_H-M   'P 1'
#
loop_
_entity.id
_entity.type
_entity.pdbx_description
1 polymer ?
#
loop_
_entity_poly.entity_id
_entity_poly.type
_entity_poly.pdbx_seq_one_letter_code
_entity_poly.pdbx_strand_id
1 'polypeptide(L)'
;MELSISIVVFLILSCCLRGEGAPHYVSVISVENGGPWGYWGKKEFCSHGHASGFVLKVEPYQGGTRHEDDTALNGIRLFCDDHKFISSTVGKWGAWSAIKYCNQGSKLVAFSLRVEGPQGLSDDTAANNIKFMCSNREILESNSLEWGKYGSWSDTCNPMSFICGLQTKVEIVQGIDDDTSLNDVRFFCCKPTLDIISLYAQQLGIYIVCTSLAHL
;
A
#
# COMPACT_ATOMS: atom_id res chain seq x y z
N MET A 1 -48.54 -1.15 0.28
CA MET A 1 -47.78 -0.87 1.52
C MET A 1 -46.92 -2.05 1.96
N GLU A 2 -47.42 -3.28 1.95
CA GLU A 2 -46.64 -4.44 2.41
C GLU A 2 -45.43 -4.81 1.54
N LEU A 3 -45.54 -4.68 0.21
CA LEU A 3 -44.40 -4.90 -0.71
C LEU A 3 -43.20 -3.99 -0.41
N SER A 4 -43.45 -2.77 0.08
CA SER A 4 -42.40 -1.81 0.42
C SER A 4 -41.65 -2.22 1.69
N ILE A 5 -42.36 -2.73 2.69
CA ILE A 5 -41.80 -3.14 3.98
C ILE A 5 -40.91 -4.38 3.80
N SER A 6 -41.34 -5.38 3.02
CA SER A 6 -40.52 -6.57 2.75
C SER A 6 -39.23 -6.25 1.98
N ILE A 7 -39.27 -5.31 1.03
CA ILE A 7 -38.07 -4.88 0.29
C ILE A 7 -37.10 -4.17 1.24
N VAL A 8 -37.59 -3.27 2.09
CA VAL A 8 -36.76 -2.55 3.08
C VAL A 8 -36.12 -3.53 4.06
N VAL A 9 -36.88 -4.50 4.58
CA VAL A 9 -36.38 -5.53 5.51
C VAL A 9 -35.32 -6.41 4.84
N PHE A 10 -35.52 -6.82 3.58
CA PHE A 10 -34.56 -7.62 2.82
C PHE A 10 -33.27 -6.85 2.52
N LEU A 11 -33.36 -5.56 2.21
CA LEU A 11 -32.21 -4.68 1.99
C LEU A 11 -31.40 -4.48 3.28
N ILE A 12 -32.07 -4.31 4.42
CA ILE A 12 -31.40 -4.21 5.74
C ILE A 12 -30.70 -5.54 6.08
N LEU A 13 -31.38 -6.68 5.96
CA LEU A 13 -30.80 -8.01 6.22
C LEU A 13 -29.60 -8.31 5.30
N SER A 14 -29.68 -7.99 4.02
CA SER A 14 -28.57 -8.17 3.07
C SER A 14 -27.37 -7.27 3.38
N CYS A 15 -27.62 -6.05 3.87
CA CYS A 15 -26.55 -5.14 4.31
C CYS A 15 -25.88 -5.64 5.60
N CYS A 16 -26.67 -6.08 6.59
CA CYS A 16 -26.16 -6.53 7.89
C CYS A 16 -25.45 -7.90 7.84
N LEU A 17 -25.70 -8.72 6.80
CA LEU A 17 -25.08 -10.04 6.62
C LEU A 17 -23.88 -10.03 5.68
N ARG A 18 -23.44 -8.87 5.16
CA ARG A 18 -22.15 -8.77 4.45
C ARG A 18 -21.02 -8.94 5.47
N GLY A 19 -20.52 -10.16 5.61
CA GLY A 19 -19.24 -10.39 6.26
C GLY A 19 -18.13 -9.64 5.53
N GLU A 20 -17.19 -9.06 6.27
CA GLU A 20 -15.94 -8.49 5.74
C GLU A 20 -15.10 -9.63 5.15
N GLY A 21 -15.37 -9.99 3.90
CA GLY A 21 -14.47 -10.82 3.11
C GLY A 21 -13.17 -10.06 2.86
N ALA A 22 -12.04 -10.78 2.76
CA ALA A 22 -10.77 -10.17 2.37
C ALA A 22 -10.95 -9.35 1.07
N PRO A 23 -10.39 -8.12 0.98
CA PRO A 23 -10.56 -7.27 -0.19
C PRO A 23 -10.17 -8.01 -1.48
N HIS A 24 -11.11 -8.11 -2.42
CA HIS A 24 -10.86 -8.79 -3.70
C HIS A 24 -10.06 -7.88 -4.62
N TYR A 25 -8.74 -8.06 -4.67
CA TYR A 25 -7.88 -7.38 -5.63
C TYR A 25 -8.08 -7.94 -7.05
N VAL A 26 -8.01 -7.07 -8.05
CA VAL A 26 -8.22 -7.40 -9.46
C VAL A 26 -6.92 -7.49 -10.26
N SER A 27 -5.85 -6.89 -9.77
CA SER A 27 -4.51 -6.99 -10.35
C SER A 27 -3.43 -6.75 -9.29
N VAL A 28 -2.20 -7.15 -9.63
CA VAL A 28 -1.00 -6.89 -8.84
C VAL A 28 -0.06 -6.10 -9.74
N ILE A 29 0.53 -5.03 -9.23
CA ILE A 29 1.54 -4.24 -9.92
C ILE A 29 2.89 -4.43 -9.23
N SER A 30 3.94 -4.57 -10.04
CA SER A 30 5.32 -4.78 -9.63
C SER A 30 6.27 -4.03 -10.56
N VAL A 31 7.54 -3.95 -10.17
CA VAL A 31 8.63 -3.40 -11.00
C VAL A 31 9.66 -4.49 -11.27
N GLU A 32 10.49 -4.29 -12.30
CA GLU A 32 11.52 -5.26 -12.68
C GLU A 32 12.84 -5.06 -11.92
N ASN A 33 13.05 -3.88 -11.34
CA ASN A 33 14.31 -3.52 -10.70
C ASN A 33 14.39 -3.82 -9.20
N GLY A 34 13.38 -4.48 -8.61
CA GLY A 34 13.40 -4.92 -7.22
C GLY A 34 14.40 -6.07 -6.98
N GLY A 35 14.99 -6.12 -5.78
CA GLY A 35 16.00 -7.10 -5.41
C GLY A 35 15.49 -8.55 -5.35
N PRO A 36 16.31 -9.54 -5.76
CA PRO A 36 15.89 -10.94 -5.81
C PRO A 36 15.89 -11.62 -4.43
N TRP A 37 16.57 -11.04 -3.45
CA TRP A 37 16.78 -11.63 -2.11
C TRP A 37 15.65 -11.31 -1.12
N GLY A 38 15.69 -11.99 0.02
CA GLY A 38 14.67 -11.89 1.06
C GLY A 38 13.35 -12.62 0.80
N TYR A 39 12.44 -12.50 1.76
CA TYR A 39 11.14 -13.19 1.75
C TYR A 39 9.99 -12.19 1.66
N TRP A 40 8.96 -12.58 0.91
CA TRP A 40 7.71 -11.81 0.87
C TRP A 40 7.00 -11.90 2.22
N GLY A 41 6.71 -10.74 2.81
CA GLY A 41 5.96 -10.61 4.05
C GLY A 41 4.48 -10.98 3.94
N LYS A 42 3.69 -10.63 4.94
CA LYS A 42 2.22 -10.76 4.87
C LYS A 42 1.63 -9.75 3.89
N LYS A 43 0.58 -10.14 3.15
CA LYS A 43 -0.22 -9.19 2.38
C LYS A 43 -1.12 -8.42 3.33
N GLU A 44 -1.18 -7.11 3.17
CA GLU A 44 -1.99 -6.22 4.00
C GLU A 44 -2.82 -5.32 3.10
N PHE A 45 -4.07 -5.07 3.48
CA PHE A 45 -5.07 -4.37 2.67
C PHE A 45 -5.83 -3.35 3.49
N CYS A 46 -6.22 -2.24 2.86
CA CYS A 46 -7.12 -1.26 3.42
C CYS A 46 -8.44 -1.95 3.78
N SER A 47 -8.91 -1.74 5.01
CA SER A 47 -10.20 -2.29 5.43
C SER A 47 -11.35 -1.72 4.60
N HIS A 48 -11.23 -0.42 4.29
CA HIS A 48 -12.17 0.33 3.48
C HIS A 48 -11.40 1.26 2.53
N GLY A 49 -11.90 1.39 1.30
CA GLY A 49 -11.34 2.30 0.30
C GLY A 49 -9.96 1.90 -0.20
N HIS A 50 -9.14 2.90 -0.52
CA HIS A 50 -7.86 2.73 -1.19
C HIS A 50 -6.78 3.62 -0.55
N ALA A 51 -5.53 3.35 -0.90
CA ALA A 51 -4.40 4.15 -0.47
C ALA A 51 -4.37 5.51 -1.19
N SER A 52 -4.31 6.59 -0.41
CA SER A 52 -4.18 7.97 -0.90
C SER A 52 -2.88 8.63 -0.46
N GLY A 53 -2.08 7.97 0.38
CA GLY A 53 -0.79 8.48 0.80
C GLY A 53 0.14 7.38 1.29
N PHE A 54 1.39 7.74 1.55
CA PHE A 54 2.40 6.82 2.06
C PHE A 54 3.43 7.52 2.95
N VAL A 55 4.15 6.71 3.72
CA VAL A 55 5.36 7.12 4.46
C VAL A 55 6.39 6.00 4.41
N LEU A 56 7.66 6.38 4.40
CA LEU A 56 8.79 5.45 4.31
C LEU A 56 9.54 5.41 5.63
N LYS A 57 10.01 4.23 6.02
CA LYS A 57 10.98 4.07 7.10
C LYS A 57 12.36 3.93 6.48
N VAL A 58 13.24 4.88 6.76
CA VAL A 58 14.56 4.95 6.12
C VAL A 58 15.60 5.23 7.18
N GLU A 59 16.75 4.58 7.04
CA GLU A 59 17.90 4.89 7.88
C GLU A 59 18.58 6.18 7.41
N PRO A 60 18.76 7.16 8.30
CA PRO A 60 19.58 8.31 7.98
C PRO A 60 21.05 7.89 7.99
N TYR A 61 21.83 8.50 7.10
CA TYR A 61 23.28 8.33 7.05
C TYR A 61 23.92 8.55 8.43
N GLN A 62 24.52 7.51 9.04
CA GLN A 62 25.14 7.60 10.37
C GLN A 62 26.65 7.82 10.34
N GLY A 63 27.28 7.69 9.17
CA GLY A 63 28.66 8.12 8.96
C GLY A 63 29.65 6.97 8.88
N GLY A 64 29.57 6.18 7.81
CA GLY A 64 30.76 5.67 7.11
C GLY A 64 31.67 4.72 7.88
N THR A 65 31.11 3.87 8.75
CA THR A 65 31.79 2.64 9.16
C THR A 65 31.28 1.46 8.33
N ARG A 66 32.17 0.53 7.96
CA ARG A 66 32.01 -0.47 6.88
C ARG A 66 30.90 -1.53 7.05
N HIS A 67 30.05 -1.42 8.06
CA HIS A 67 29.12 -2.49 8.47
C HIS A 67 27.70 -1.99 8.77
N GLU A 68 27.38 -0.77 8.39
CA GLU A 68 26.05 -0.19 8.57
C GLU A 68 25.46 0.02 7.16
N ASP A 69 24.35 -0.65 6.82
CA ASP A 69 23.56 -0.33 5.63
C ASP A 69 22.82 1.00 5.85
N ASP A 70 23.62 2.06 6.00
CA ASP A 70 23.33 3.43 6.44
C ASP A 70 22.21 4.15 5.67
N THR A 71 21.60 3.49 4.68
CA THR A 71 20.79 4.13 3.63
C THR A 71 19.73 3.28 2.95
N ALA A 72 19.33 2.14 3.52
CA ALA A 72 18.30 1.31 2.92
C ALA A 72 16.87 1.73 3.31
N LEU A 73 15.93 1.56 2.37
CA LEU A 73 14.51 1.56 2.68
C LEU A 73 14.23 0.35 3.58
N ASN A 74 13.64 0.59 4.74
CA ASN A 74 13.35 -0.43 5.74
C ASN A 74 11.84 -0.73 5.83
N GLY A 75 10.98 0.17 5.37
CA GLY A 75 9.54 -0.04 5.48
C GLY A 75 8.68 0.92 4.69
N ILE A 76 7.49 0.46 4.37
CA ILE A 76 6.46 1.24 3.67
C ILE A 76 5.16 1.13 4.46
N ARG A 77 4.52 2.27 4.71
CA ARG A 77 3.15 2.36 5.18
C ARG A 77 2.31 3.07 4.15
N LEU A 78 1.15 2.51 3.81
CA LEU A 78 0.13 3.17 3.00
C LEU A 78 -0.98 3.70 3.90
N PHE A 79 -1.45 4.91 3.64
CA PHE A 79 -2.58 5.52 4.33
C PHE A 79 -3.83 5.37 3.48
N CYS A 80 -4.84 4.72 4.06
CA CYS A 80 -6.11 4.40 3.45
C CYS A 80 -7.12 5.55 3.63
N ASP A 81 -8.24 5.48 2.90
CA ASP A 81 -9.32 6.46 2.96
C ASP A 81 -9.97 6.58 4.34
N ASP A 82 -9.93 5.51 5.15
CA ASP A 82 -10.41 5.47 6.53
C ASP A 82 -9.41 6.06 7.55
N HIS A 83 -8.36 6.74 7.07
CA HIS A 83 -7.25 7.30 7.85
C HIS A 83 -6.42 6.28 8.62
N LYS A 84 -6.65 4.97 8.44
CA LYS A 84 -5.77 3.94 8.96
C LYS A 84 -4.59 3.74 8.02
N PHE A 85 -3.51 3.22 8.56
CA PHE A 85 -2.39 2.78 7.74
C PHE A 85 -2.30 1.26 7.72
N ILE A 86 -1.78 0.75 6.61
CA ILE A 86 -1.43 -0.66 6.43
C ILE A 86 0.07 -0.77 6.18
N SER A 87 0.66 -1.88 6.59
CA SER A 87 2.09 -2.14 6.44
C SER A 87 2.35 -3.64 6.44
N SER A 88 3.14 -4.12 5.48
CA SER A 88 3.58 -5.51 5.39
C SER A 88 4.75 -5.76 6.37
N THR A 89 5.77 -6.52 5.98
CA THR A 89 7.00 -6.65 6.79
C THR A 89 7.78 -5.33 6.79
N VAL A 90 8.23 -4.91 7.96
CA VAL A 90 9.00 -3.68 8.19
C VAL A 90 10.29 -4.03 8.94
N GLY A 91 11.40 -3.53 8.43
CA GLY A 91 12.72 -3.60 9.04
C GLY A 91 12.78 -2.86 10.38
N LYS A 92 13.68 -3.34 11.24
CA LYS A 92 13.80 -2.88 12.62
C LYS A 92 14.29 -1.44 12.70
N TRP A 93 15.14 -1.02 11.78
CA TRP A 93 15.89 0.21 11.88
C TRP A 93 15.30 1.36 11.07
N GLY A 94 15.90 2.56 11.21
CA GLY A 94 15.47 3.79 10.55
C GLY A 94 14.34 4.56 11.21
N ALA A 95 14.06 5.74 10.67
CA ALA A 95 13.00 6.64 11.10
C ALA A 95 11.95 6.80 10.00
N TRP A 96 10.68 7.02 10.40
CA TRP A 96 9.62 7.32 9.45
C TRP A 96 9.78 8.75 8.91
N SER A 97 9.70 8.91 7.60
CA SER A 97 9.73 10.20 6.92
C SER A 97 8.44 11.00 7.11
N ALA A 98 8.35 12.17 6.48
CA ALA A 98 7.09 12.90 6.40
C ALA A 98 6.10 12.17 5.49
N ILE A 99 4.82 12.12 5.89
CA ILE A 99 3.76 11.51 5.10
C ILE A 99 3.55 12.33 3.81
N LYS A 100 3.35 11.64 2.69
CA LYS A 100 2.97 12.23 1.41
C LYS A 100 1.57 11.77 1.04
N TYR A 101 0.69 12.70 0.68
CA TYR A 101 -0.67 12.42 0.22
C TYR A 101 -0.86 12.92 -1.20
N CYS A 102 -1.68 12.19 -1.95
CA CYS A 102 -2.21 12.63 -3.21
C CYS A 102 -3.19 13.79 -2.97
N ASN A 103 -3.12 14.83 -3.79
CA ASN A 103 -4.02 15.98 -3.67
C ASN A 103 -5.44 15.65 -4.15
N GLN A 104 -6.41 16.45 -3.69
CA GLN A 104 -7.81 16.43 -4.15
C GLN A 104 -8.51 15.06 -3.99
N GLY A 105 -8.10 14.27 -3.00
CA GLY A 105 -8.69 12.95 -2.74
C GLY A 105 -8.36 11.89 -3.79
N SER A 106 -7.43 12.14 -4.70
CA SER A 106 -6.93 11.14 -5.65
C SER A 106 -6.21 10.00 -4.94
N LYS A 107 -6.04 8.85 -5.62
CA LYS A 107 -5.48 7.61 -5.04
C LYS A 107 -4.21 7.20 -5.74
N LEU A 108 -3.38 6.40 -5.07
CA LEU A 108 -2.17 5.81 -5.66
C LEU A 108 -2.56 4.77 -6.72
N VAL A 109 -1.90 4.79 -7.88
CA VAL A 109 -2.23 3.93 -9.03
C VAL A 109 -1.03 3.23 -9.66
N ALA A 110 0.18 3.75 -9.49
CA ALA A 110 1.41 3.16 -10.00
C ALA A 110 2.58 3.56 -9.11
N PHE A 111 3.70 2.86 -9.24
CA PHE A 111 4.93 3.20 -8.51
C PHE A 111 6.18 3.00 -9.36
N SER A 112 7.26 3.64 -8.96
CA SER A 112 8.61 3.40 -9.48
C SER A 112 9.57 3.29 -8.30
N LEU A 113 10.34 2.21 -8.26
CA LEU A 113 11.28 1.94 -7.18
C LEU A 113 12.65 2.51 -7.52
N ARG A 114 13.27 3.19 -6.55
CA ARG A 114 14.65 3.65 -6.65
C ARG A 114 15.57 2.63 -6.02
N VAL A 115 16.50 2.14 -6.81
CA VAL A 115 17.34 1.02 -6.44
C VAL A 115 18.79 1.34 -6.80
N GLU A 116 19.69 0.98 -5.91
CA GLU A 116 21.12 1.01 -6.19
C GLU A 116 21.54 -0.27 -6.91
N GLY A 117 22.23 -0.12 -8.03
CA GLY A 117 22.72 -1.28 -8.78
C GLY A 117 23.96 -1.90 -8.12
N PRO A 118 24.31 -3.15 -8.49
CA PRO A 118 25.45 -3.86 -7.90
C PRO A 118 26.75 -3.04 -8.00
N GLN A 119 27.43 -2.79 -6.88
CA GLN A 119 28.71 -2.08 -6.84
C GLN A 119 29.94 -3.00 -6.96
N GLY A 120 29.75 -4.30 -7.19
CA GLY A 120 30.84 -5.25 -7.34
C GLY A 120 30.39 -6.70 -7.22
N LEU A 121 31.31 -7.58 -6.83
CA LEU A 121 31.05 -9.02 -6.67
C LEU A 121 30.20 -9.39 -5.44
N SER A 122 29.91 -8.42 -4.56
CA SER A 122 29.37 -8.68 -3.22
C SER A 122 28.38 -7.62 -2.69
N ASP A 123 28.14 -6.52 -3.41
CA ASP A 123 27.20 -5.48 -2.95
C ASP A 123 25.85 -5.65 -3.63
N ASP A 124 24.83 -5.82 -2.81
CA ASP A 124 23.48 -6.16 -3.21
C ASP A 124 22.67 -4.97 -3.71
N THR A 125 21.70 -5.30 -4.55
CA THR A 125 20.73 -4.36 -5.10
C THR A 125 19.69 -4.01 -4.02
N ALA A 126 19.84 -2.86 -3.33
CA ALA A 126 18.92 -2.43 -2.28
C ALA A 126 17.94 -1.33 -2.75
N ALA A 127 16.70 -1.36 -2.25
CA ALA A 127 15.75 -0.28 -2.50
C ALA A 127 16.03 0.90 -1.56
N ASN A 128 16.14 2.11 -2.12
CA ASN A 128 16.52 3.32 -1.37
C ASN A 128 15.37 4.34 -1.32
N ASN A 129 14.44 4.31 -2.28
CA ASN A 129 13.31 5.23 -2.32
C ASN A 129 12.18 4.68 -3.21
N ILE A 130 11.02 5.33 -3.20
CA ILE A 130 9.87 5.00 -4.05
C ILE A 130 9.14 6.27 -4.47
N LYS A 131 8.70 6.28 -5.73
CA LYS A 131 7.75 7.25 -6.28
C LYS A 131 6.41 6.59 -6.44
N PHE A 132 5.35 7.33 -6.18
CA PHE A 132 3.99 6.93 -6.55
C PHE A 132 3.39 7.90 -7.55
N MET A 133 2.58 7.37 -8.45
CA MET A 133 1.70 8.15 -9.29
C MET A 133 0.30 8.13 -8.69
N CYS A 134 -0.30 9.31 -8.56
CA CYS A 134 -1.69 9.49 -8.17
C CYS A 134 -2.61 9.43 -9.39
N SER A 135 -3.89 9.14 -9.18
CA SER A 135 -4.89 9.04 -10.25
C SER A 135 -5.15 10.37 -10.99
N ASN A 136 -4.77 11.50 -10.39
CA ASN A 136 -4.74 12.83 -11.03
C ASN A 136 -3.42 13.14 -11.77
N ARG A 137 -2.53 12.15 -11.91
CA ARG A 137 -1.19 12.23 -12.51
C ARG A 137 -0.14 13.01 -11.70
N GLU A 138 -0.45 13.38 -10.47
CA GLU A 138 0.54 13.89 -9.54
C GLU A 138 1.57 12.78 -9.22
N ILE A 139 2.84 13.15 -9.13
CA ILE A 139 3.91 12.25 -8.71
C ILE A 139 4.34 12.63 -7.31
N LEU A 140 4.27 11.68 -6.39
CA LEU A 140 4.74 11.83 -5.02
C LEU A 140 6.10 11.16 -4.87
N GLU A 141 7.05 11.88 -4.30
CA GLU A 141 8.39 11.41 -3.96
C GLU A 141 8.68 11.73 -2.49
N SER A 142 9.25 10.78 -1.77
CA SER A 142 9.77 11.02 -0.42
C SER A 142 11.15 11.67 -0.53
N ASN A 143 11.43 12.67 0.30
CA ASN A 143 12.75 13.32 0.39
C ASN A 143 13.75 12.44 1.17
N SER A 144 13.59 11.12 1.16
CA SER A 144 14.34 10.24 2.05
C SER A 144 15.81 10.18 1.68
N LEU A 145 16.16 9.79 0.44
CA LEU A 145 17.56 9.62 0.02
C LEU A 145 17.74 9.81 -1.50
N GLU A 146 18.94 10.25 -1.89
CA GLU A 146 19.32 10.55 -3.28
C GLU A 146 20.19 9.47 -3.97
N TRP A 147 20.35 8.28 -3.39
CA TRP A 147 21.21 7.23 -3.98
C TRP A 147 20.45 6.20 -4.81
N GLY A 148 21.14 5.57 -5.76
CA GLY A 148 20.56 4.70 -6.77
C GLY A 148 19.77 5.44 -7.86
N LYS A 149 19.13 4.68 -8.74
CA LYS A 149 18.33 5.21 -9.88
C LYS A 149 16.91 4.66 -9.82
N TYR A 150 15.95 5.49 -10.24
CA TYR A 150 14.59 5.03 -10.45
C TYR A 150 14.55 4.09 -11.65
N GLY A 151 13.92 2.93 -11.46
CA GLY A 151 13.58 2.02 -12.55
C GLY A 151 12.37 2.50 -13.35
N SER A 152 11.97 1.68 -14.32
CA SER A 152 10.70 1.87 -15.04
C SER A 152 9.53 1.93 -14.06
N TRP A 153 8.49 2.68 -14.42
CA TRP A 153 7.22 2.63 -13.71
C TRP A 153 6.63 1.23 -13.81
N SER A 154 5.94 0.80 -12.75
CA SER A 154 5.03 -0.34 -12.82
C SER A 154 3.92 -0.07 -13.83
N ASP A 155 3.19 -1.13 -14.19
CA ASP A 155 1.86 -0.96 -14.75
C ASP A 155 1.01 -0.06 -13.83
N THR A 156 0.12 0.71 -14.44
CA THR A 156 -0.92 1.42 -13.70
C THR A 156 -2.02 0.42 -13.34
N CYS A 157 -2.62 0.56 -12.17
CA CYS A 157 -3.85 -0.16 -11.83
C CYS A 157 -4.88 -0.05 -12.99
N ASN A 158 -5.62 -1.12 -13.23
CA ASN A 158 -6.66 -1.18 -14.26
C ASN A 158 -7.63 0.02 -14.17
N PRO A 159 -8.30 0.42 -15.26
CA PRO A 159 -9.28 1.50 -15.23
C PRO A 159 -10.30 1.33 -14.10
N MET A 160 -10.53 2.40 -13.34
CA MET A 160 -11.38 2.42 -12.14
C MET A 160 -10.93 1.45 -11.04
N SER A 161 -9.62 1.27 -10.87
CA SER A 161 -9.03 0.58 -9.72
C SER A 161 -7.83 1.34 -9.19
N PHE A 162 -7.56 1.17 -7.89
CA PHE A 162 -6.51 1.91 -7.18
C PHE A 162 -5.79 0.97 -6.21
N ILE A 163 -4.59 1.37 -5.79
CA ILE A 163 -3.82 0.59 -4.82
C ILE A 163 -4.61 0.51 -3.51
N CYS A 164 -4.89 -0.71 -3.06
CA CYS A 164 -5.61 -1.00 -1.81
C CYS A 164 -4.80 -1.89 -0.87
N GLY A 165 -3.63 -2.35 -1.28
CA GLY A 165 -2.82 -3.24 -0.46
C GLY A 165 -1.36 -3.29 -0.91
N LEU A 166 -0.52 -3.83 -0.04
CA LEU A 166 0.91 -4.02 -0.29
C LEU A 166 1.42 -5.34 0.26
N GLN A 167 2.54 -5.78 -0.30
CA GLN A 167 3.38 -6.81 0.27
C GLN A 167 4.83 -6.43 0.00
N THR A 168 5.64 -6.34 1.06
CA THR A 168 7.06 -6.02 0.97
C THR A 168 7.87 -7.31 0.96
N LYS A 169 9.02 -7.28 0.29
CA LYS A 169 10.02 -8.33 0.30
C LYS A 169 11.22 -7.83 1.08
N VAL A 170 11.51 -8.53 2.16
CA VAL A 170 12.49 -8.10 3.15
C VAL A 170 13.46 -9.22 3.42
N GLU A 171 14.75 -8.90 3.40
CA GLU A 171 15.78 -9.81 3.86
C GLU A 171 15.78 -9.85 5.38
N ILE A 172 15.57 -11.03 5.95
CA ILE A 172 15.54 -11.21 7.40
C ILE A 172 16.96 -11.55 7.82
N VAL A 173 17.47 -10.84 8.84
CA VAL A 173 18.77 -11.02 9.49
C VAL A 173 19.25 -12.49 9.46
N GLN A 174 20.35 -12.77 8.77
CA GLN A 174 21.05 -14.05 8.84
C GLN A 174 22.30 -13.95 9.73
N GLY A 175 22.12 -13.65 11.02
CA GLY A 175 23.26 -13.52 11.93
C GLY A 175 22.97 -12.63 13.14
N ILE A 176 24.03 -12.10 13.75
CA ILE A 176 23.93 -11.18 14.89
C ILE A 176 23.89 -9.72 14.40
N ASP A 177 24.41 -9.44 13.20
CA ASP A 177 24.78 -8.09 12.76
C ASP A 177 24.31 -7.69 11.33
N ASP A 178 23.62 -8.54 10.56
CA ASP A 178 23.20 -8.17 9.19
C ASP A 178 21.84 -7.43 9.17
N ASP A 179 21.77 -6.34 8.42
CA ASP A 179 20.63 -5.43 8.39
C ASP A 179 19.42 -6.00 7.66
N THR A 180 18.22 -5.70 8.21
CA THR A 180 16.95 -6.09 7.59
C THR A 180 16.55 -5.06 6.54
N SER A 181 16.92 -5.26 5.27
CA SER A 181 16.63 -4.31 4.19
C SER A 181 15.39 -4.70 3.37
N LEU A 182 14.62 -3.68 2.91
CA LEU A 182 13.54 -3.89 1.95
C LEU A 182 14.16 -3.95 0.55
N ASN A 183 14.02 -5.11 -0.10
CA ASN A 183 14.56 -5.35 -1.43
C ASN A 183 13.53 -5.11 -2.54
N ASP A 184 12.25 -5.40 -2.27
CA ASP A 184 11.19 -5.24 -3.27
C ASP A 184 9.82 -4.98 -2.63
N VAL A 185 8.86 -4.54 -3.44
CA VAL A 185 7.46 -4.35 -3.05
C VAL A 185 6.55 -4.61 -4.23
N ARG A 186 5.39 -5.22 -3.95
CA ARG A 186 4.28 -5.30 -4.89
C ARG A 186 3.01 -4.73 -4.28
N PHE A 187 2.19 -4.11 -5.11
CA PHE A 187 0.93 -3.51 -4.69
C PHE A 187 -0.26 -4.21 -5.32
N PHE A 188 -1.36 -4.22 -4.60
CA PHE A 188 -2.61 -4.84 -5.03
C PHE A 188 -3.60 -3.74 -5.41
N CYS A 189 -4.21 -3.88 -6.58
CA CYS A 189 -5.22 -2.95 -7.08
C CYS A 189 -6.61 -3.50 -6.80
N CYS A 190 -7.48 -2.70 -6.18
CA CYS A 190 -8.89 -3.03 -5.94
C CYS A 190 -9.78 -2.09 -6.74
N LYS A 191 -10.94 -2.60 -7.16
CA LYS A 191 -12.03 -1.73 -7.63
C LYS A 191 -12.72 -1.10 -6.42
N PRO A 192 -13.29 0.11 -6.56
CA PRO A 192 -14.18 0.66 -5.57
C PRO A 192 -15.32 -0.31 -5.26
N THR A 193 -15.55 -0.56 -3.97
CA THR A 193 -16.77 -1.19 -3.51
C THR A 193 -17.93 -0.24 -3.82
N LEU A 194 -18.67 -0.55 -4.88
CA LEU A 194 -19.94 0.09 -5.13
C LEU A 194 -20.95 -0.44 -4.12
N ASP A 195 -21.30 0.36 -3.13
CA ASP A 195 -22.49 0.10 -2.31
C ASP A 195 -23.73 0.42 -3.12
N ILE A 196 -24.04 -0.46 -4.08
CA ILE A 196 -25.24 -0.40 -4.91
C ILE A 196 -26.48 -0.30 -4.04
N ILE A 197 -26.49 -0.94 -2.87
CA ILE A 197 -27.57 -0.86 -1.89
C ILE A 197 -27.75 0.58 -1.40
N SER A 198 -26.68 1.28 -1.01
CA SER A 198 -26.73 2.67 -0.57
C SER A 198 -27.14 3.62 -1.71
N LEU A 199 -26.67 3.37 -2.94
CA LEU A 199 -27.05 4.15 -4.11
C LEU A 199 -28.54 4.00 -4.46
N TYR A 200 -29.06 2.76 -4.49
CA TYR A 200 -30.49 2.51 -4.71
C TYR A 200 -31.34 3.03 -3.55
N ALA A 201 -30.87 2.90 -2.30
CA ALA A 201 -31.57 3.42 -1.14
C ALA A 201 -31.68 4.95 -1.18
N GLN A 202 -30.59 5.65 -1.53
CA GLN A 202 -30.62 7.11 -1.76
C GLN A 202 -31.63 7.50 -2.86
N GLN A 203 -31.69 6.75 -3.96
CA GLN A 203 -32.67 7.00 -5.03
C GLN A 203 -34.13 6.80 -4.57
N LEU A 204 -34.35 5.98 -3.54
CA LEU A 204 -35.64 5.76 -2.90
C LEU A 204 -35.88 6.66 -1.67
N GLY A 205 -34.96 7.58 -1.34
CA GLY A 205 -35.06 8.45 -0.16
C GLY A 205 -34.80 7.73 1.17
N ILE A 206 -34.20 6.55 1.14
CA ILE A 206 -33.90 5.71 2.30
C ILE A 206 -32.42 5.88 2.66
N TYR A 207 -32.14 6.36 3.88
CA TYR A 207 -30.79 6.37 4.43
C TYR A 207 -30.51 5.02 5.10
N ILE A 208 -29.74 4.15 4.43
CA ILE A 208 -29.26 2.90 5.01
C ILE A 208 -27.88 3.17 5.63
N VAL A 209 -27.82 3.26 6.95
CA VAL A 209 -26.55 3.29 7.69
C VAL A 209 -26.15 1.83 7.94
N CYS A 210 -25.25 1.31 7.11
CA CYS A 210 -24.68 -0.01 7.34
C CYS A 210 -23.52 0.13 8.33
N THR A 211 -23.81 0.03 9.63
CA THR A 211 -22.75 -0.18 10.62
C THR A 211 -22.36 -1.66 10.55
N SER A 212 -21.13 -1.95 10.15
CA SER A 212 -20.51 -3.27 10.38
C SER A 212 -20.74 -3.63 11.85
N LEU A 213 -21.47 -4.72 12.09
CA LEU A 213 -21.55 -5.34 13.42
C LEU A 213 -20.19 -6.01 13.67
N ALA A 214 -19.19 -5.19 13.96
CA ALA A 214 -17.90 -5.67 14.44
C ALA A 214 -18.14 -6.38 15.78
N HIS A 215 -17.67 -7.62 15.85
CA HIS A 215 -17.78 -8.55 16.96
C HIS A 215 -17.65 -7.93 18.36
N LEU A 216 -18.62 -8.26 19.23
CA LEU A 216 -18.41 -8.48 20.66
C LEU A 216 -17.61 -9.78 20.87
#